data_AF-A0AAW0XDB3-F1
#
_entry.id   AF-A0AAW0XDB3-F1
#
_cell.length_a   1.000
_cell.length_b   1.000
_cell.length_c   1.000
_cell.angle_alpha   90.00
_cell.angle_beta   90.00
_cell.angle_gamma   90.00
#
_symmetry.space_group_name_H-M   'P 1'
#
loop_
_entity.id
_entity.type
_entity.pdbx_description
1 polymer ?
#
loop_
_entity_poly.entity_id
_entity_poly.type
_entity_poly.pdbx_seq_one_letter_code
_entity_poly.pdbx_strand_id
1 'polypeptide(L)'
;AAPLEFSEPRYCVTLSESTPVAATLLTVTATHTHGAAVRYSITGGNKDGLFTIDQHSGLITLAAALDYEIHDKHELVVAAEGRGETVHTLVQVRVADVNDN
;
A
#
# COMPACT_ATOMS: atom_id res chain seq x y z
N ALA A 1 -6.33 18.06 19.62
CA ALA A 1 -7.10 17.07 18.86
C ALA A 1 -6.11 16.40 17.92
N ALA A 2 -5.89 15.09 18.04
CA ALA A 2 -5.00 14.41 17.11
C ALA A 2 -5.79 14.19 15.80
N PRO A 3 -5.35 14.80 14.68
CA PRO A 3 -5.98 14.58 13.38
C PRO A 3 -5.77 13.14 12.93
N LEU A 4 -6.47 12.69 11.89
CA LEU A 4 -6.29 11.39 11.26
C LEU A 4 -4.80 11.02 11.12
N GLU A 5 -4.37 9.83 11.56
CA GLU A 5 -2.95 9.43 11.51
C GLU A 5 -2.79 7.96 11.14
N PHE A 6 -1.79 7.66 10.29
CA PHE A 6 -1.40 6.27 10.02
C PHE A 6 -0.63 5.67 11.19
N SER A 7 -0.84 4.38 11.45
CA SER A 7 -0.10 3.67 12.50
C SER A 7 1.40 3.69 12.25
N GLU A 8 1.83 3.69 10.97
CA GLU A 8 3.23 3.79 10.58
C GLU A 8 3.44 4.99 9.64
N PRO A 9 4.55 5.74 9.79
CA PRO A 9 4.87 6.86 8.91
C PRO A 9 5.26 6.42 7.50
N ARG A 10 5.69 5.16 7.34
CA ARG A 10 5.96 4.50 6.06
C ARG A 10 5.78 3.00 6.22
N TYR A 11 5.28 2.34 5.19
CA TYR A 11 5.18 0.89 5.13
C TYR A 11 6.23 0.35 4.16
N CYS A 12 6.93 -0.72 4.53
CA CYS A 12 7.82 -1.43 3.62
C CYS A 12 7.44 -2.91 3.56
N VAL A 13 7.42 -3.47 2.36
CA VAL A 13 7.20 -4.89 2.15
C VAL A 13 8.16 -5.38 1.07
N THR A 14 8.59 -6.63 1.19
CA THR A 14 9.36 -7.32 0.17
C THR A 14 8.53 -8.49 -0.33
N LEU A 15 8.33 -8.56 -1.64
CA LEU A 15 7.63 -9.65 -2.32
C LEU A 15 8.58 -10.31 -3.31
N SER A 16 8.43 -11.61 -3.52
CA SER A 16 9.12 -12.28 -4.63
C SER A 16 8.44 -11.94 -5.96
N GLU A 17 9.17 -11.86 -7.06
CA GLU A 17 8.55 -11.72 -8.41
C GLU A 17 7.58 -12.89 -8.72
N SER A 18 7.81 -14.07 -8.14
CA SER A 18 6.92 -15.24 -8.24
C SER A 18 5.62 -15.10 -7.43
N THR A 19 5.42 -13.95 -6.76
CA THR A 19 4.19 -13.69 -6.00
C THR A 19 2.99 -13.71 -6.95
N PRO A 20 1.98 -14.56 -6.69
CA PRO A 20 0.84 -14.67 -7.58
C PRO A 20 0.01 -13.37 -7.57
N VAL A 21 -0.62 -13.09 -8.71
CA VAL A 21 -1.65 -12.04 -8.79
C VAL A 21 -2.77 -12.36 -7.79
N ALA A 22 -3.35 -11.32 -7.19
CA ALA A 22 -4.27 -11.33 -6.08
C ALA A 22 -3.65 -11.73 -4.72
N ALA A 23 -2.33 -11.87 -4.61
CA ALA A 23 -1.67 -12.01 -3.32
C ALA A 23 -1.86 -10.77 -2.45
N THR A 24 -2.03 -10.99 -1.16
CA THR A 24 -2.09 -9.94 -0.14
C THR A 24 -0.68 -9.48 0.23
N LEU A 25 -0.41 -8.18 0.09
CA LEU A 25 0.90 -7.59 0.40
C LEU A 25 1.00 -7.22 1.87
N LEU A 26 0.25 -6.20 2.25
CA LEU A 26 0.24 -5.59 3.57
C LEU A 26 -1.06 -4.84 3.75
N THR A 27 -1.37 -4.54 4.99
CA THR A 27 -2.55 -3.76 5.36
C THR A 27 -2.07 -2.46 5.96
N VAL A 28 -2.45 -1.34 5.36
CA VAL A 28 -2.24 -0.03 5.99
C VAL A 28 -3.37 0.23 6.97
N THR A 29 -3.05 0.88 8.09
CA THR A 29 -4.05 1.19 9.11
C THR A 29 -3.85 2.61 9.56
N ALA A 30 -4.92 3.40 9.48
CA ALA A 30 -4.99 4.75 10.00
C ALA A 30 -6.11 4.83 11.04
N THR A 31 -5.83 5.60 12.09
CA THR A 31 -6.72 5.79 13.22
C THR A 31 -7.21 7.23 13.22
N HIS A 32 -8.53 7.40 13.35
CA HIS A 32 -9.15 8.70 13.57
C HIS A 32 -9.53 8.82 15.05
N THR A 33 -9.10 9.89 15.72
CA THR A 33 -9.36 10.08 17.16
C THR A 33 -10.84 10.15 17.53
N HIS A 34 -11.71 10.51 16.58
CA HIS A 34 -13.16 10.55 16.79
C HIS A 34 -13.87 9.26 16.33
N GLY A 35 -13.12 8.20 15.99
CA GLY A 35 -13.68 6.93 15.54
C GLY A 35 -14.42 7.02 14.20
N ALA A 36 -14.06 8.00 13.36
CA ALA A 36 -14.63 8.11 12.02
C ALA A 36 -14.19 6.93 11.14
N ALA A 37 -15.07 6.50 10.23
CA ALA A 37 -14.71 5.54 9.21
C ALA A 37 -13.61 6.13 8.31
N VAL A 38 -12.51 5.39 8.16
CA VAL A 38 -11.38 5.79 7.33
C VAL A 38 -11.47 5.07 6.00
N ARG A 39 -11.29 5.82 4.91
CA ARG A 39 -11.27 5.30 3.54
C ARG A 39 -9.86 5.36 2.98
N TYR A 40 -9.38 4.26 2.42
CA TYR A 40 -8.05 4.17 1.84
C TYR A 40 -8.09 4.22 0.32
N SER A 41 -7.08 4.83 -0.29
CA SER A 41 -6.97 4.93 -1.76
C SER A 41 -5.51 5.11 -2.17
N ILE A 42 -5.09 4.46 -3.26
CA ILE A 42 -3.76 4.68 -3.84
C ILE A 42 -3.84 5.91 -4.75
N THR A 43 -3.13 6.97 -4.39
CA THR A 43 -3.13 8.26 -5.11
C THR A 43 -1.87 8.49 -5.94
N GLY A 44 -0.84 7.66 -5.75
CA GLY A 44 0.42 7.77 -6.49
C GLY A 44 1.21 6.47 -6.55
N GLY A 45 2.16 6.40 -7.48
CA GLY A 45 3.09 5.26 -7.62
C GLY A 45 2.56 4.04 -8.38
N ASN A 46 1.24 3.92 -8.54
CA ASN A 46 0.58 2.79 -9.18
C ASN A 46 0.12 3.09 -10.61
N LYS A 47 1.04 3.54 -11.48
CA LYS A 47 0.70 3.95 -12.86
C LYS A 47 0.28 2.79 -13.75
N ASP A 48 0.88 1.63 -13.53
CA ASP A 48 0.59 0.38 -14.26
C ASP A 48 -0.62 -0.39 -13.70
N GLY A 49 -1.22 0.08 -12.59
CA GLY A 49 -2.31 -0.65 -11.93
C GLY A 49 -1.85 -1.99 -11.33
N LEU A 50 -0.56 -2.14 -11.02
CA LEU A 50 0.01 -3.35 -10.43
C LEU A 50 -0.53 -3.65 -9.03
N PHE A 51 -1.00 -2.63 -8.32
CA PHE A 51 -1.47 -2.75 -6.94
C PHE A 51 -2.91 -2.25 -6.81
N THR A 52 -3.68 -2.86 -5.92
CA THR A 52 -5.01 -2.35 -5.53
C THR A 52 -5.10 -2.28 -4.02
N ILE A 53 -5.94 -1.38 -3.51
CA ILE A 53 -6.18 -1.25 -2.07
C ILE A 53 -7.67 -1.39 -1.79
N ASP A 54 -8.00 -2.15 -0.76
CA ASP A 54 -9.35 -2.18 -0.23
C ASP A 54 -9.63 -0.90 0.57
N GLN A 55 -10.70 -0.21 0.18
CA GLN A 55 -11.02 1.11 0.71
C GLN A 55 -11.43 1.10 2.18
N HIS A 56 -11.81 -0.04 2.77
CA HIS A 56 -12.30 -0.11 4.15
C HIS A 56 -11.28 -0.72 5.10
N SER A 57 -10.59 -1.76 4.67
CA SER A 57 -9.58 -2.48 5.46
C SER A 57 -8.17 -1.92 5.28
N GLY A 58 -7.90 -1.21 4.19
CA GLY A 58 -6.55 -0.76 3.84
C GLY A 58 -5.64 -1.90 3.34
N LEU A 59 -6.23 -3.06 3.01
CA LEU A 59 -5.50 -4.21 2.49
C LEU A 59 -5.02 -3.92 1.06
N ILE A 60 -3.71 -3.95 0.86
CA ILE A 60 -3.09 -3.83 -0.45
C ILE A 60 -2.91 -5.22 -1.04
N THR A 61 -3.35 -5.41 -2.28
CA THR A 61 -3.20 -6.66 -3.03
C THR A 61 -2.54 -6.43 -4.37
N LEU A 62 -1.89 -7.48 -4.87
CA LEU A 62 -1.26 -7.46 -6.16
C LEU A 62 -2.32 -7.65 -7.24
N ALA A 63 -2.46 -6.72 -8.18
CA ALA A 63 -3.40 -6.80 -9.28
C ALA A 63 -2.78 -7.29 -10.60
N ALA A 64 -1.45 -7.23 -10.73
CA ALA A 64 -0.70 -7.76 -11.87
C ALA A 64 0.64 -8.34 -11.44
N ALA A 65 1.23 -9.22 -12.26
CA ALA A 65 2.48 -9.89 -11.92
C ALA A 65 3.62 -8.88 -11.72
N LEU A 66 4.48 -9.14 -10.74
CA LEU A 66 5.69 -8.38 -10.53
C LEU A 66 6.79 -8.89 -11.47
N ASP A 67 7.65 -7.98 -11.89
CA ASP A 67 8.77 -8.29 -12.78
C ASP A 67 10.01 -7.59 -12.24
N TYR A 68 10.93 -8.37 -11.69
CA TYR A 68 12.15 -7.86 -11.07
C TYR A 68 13.07 -7.20 -12.11
N GLU A 69 13.14 -7.76 -13.33
CA GLU A 69 13.99 -7.24 -14.41
C GLU A 69 13.54 -5.85 -14.89
N ILE A 70 12.24 -5.54 -14.79
CA ILE A 70 11.70 -4.22 -15.11
C ILE A 70 11.83 -3.26 -13.91
N HIS A 71 11.35 -3.65 -12.72
CA HIS A 71 11.38 -2.80 -11.52
C HIS A 71 11.60 -3.62 -10.24
N ASP A 72 12.75 -3.44 -9.59
CA ASP A 72 13.07 -4.05 -8.28
C ASP A 72 12.34 -3.35 -7.11
N LYS A 73 11.77 -2.16 -7.35
CA LYS A 73 11.13 -1.34 -6.32
C LYS A 73 9.98 -0.50 -6.87
N HIS A 74 8.88 -0.50 -6.13
CA HIS A 74 7.73 0.37 -6.34
C HIS A 74 7.45 1.22 -5.10
N GLU A 75 7.19 2.51 -5.31
CA GLU A 75 6.84 3.45 -4.24
C GLU A 75 5.41 3.92 -4.46
N LEU A 76 4.49 3.45 -3.63
CA LEU A 76 3.07 3.78 -3.68
C LEU A 76 2.76 4.88 -2.67
N VAL A 77 1.88 5.80 -3.06
CA VAL A 77 1.34 6.81 -2.14
C VAL A 77 -0.09 6.42 -1.82
N VAL A 78 -0.35 6.16 -0.55
CA VAL A 78 -1.68 5.79 -0.06
C VAL A 78 -2.25 6.95 0.74
N ALA A 79 -3.45 7.38 0.37
CA ALA A 79 -4.23 8.34 1.11
C ALA A 79 -5.23 7.63 2.02
N ALA A 80 -5.36 8.12 3.25
CA ALA A 80 -6.45 7.82 4.16
C ALA A 80 -7.31 9.07 4.30
N GLU A 81 -8.62 8.93 4.10
CA GLU A 81 -9.60 10.00 4.27
C GLU A 81 -10.54 9.65 5.43
N GLY A 82 -10.73 10.60 6.35
CA GLY A 82 -11.61 10.46 7.50
C GLY A 82 -12.27 11.78 7.85
N ARG A 83 -13.60 11.86 7.75
CA ARG A 83 -14.40 13.04 8.14
C ARG A 83 -13.97 14.38 7.50
N GLY A 84 -13.45 14.35 6.29
CA GLY A 84 -12.96 15.53 5.55
C GLY A 84 -11.50 15.88 5.80
N GLU A 85 -10.79 15.06 6.58
CA GLU A 85 -9.33 15.09 6.69
C GLU A 85 -8.73 14.04 5.76
N THR A 86 -7.63 14.38 5.08
CA THR A 86 -6.90 13.46 4.22
C THR A 86 -5.43 13.47 4.63
N VAL A 87 -4.89 12.29 4.91
CA VAL A 87 -3.46 12.11 5.21
C VAL A 87 -2.86 11.09 4.26
N HIS A 88 -1.58 11.23 3.97
CA HIS A 88 -0.87 10.37 3.02
C HIS A 88 0.26 9.62 3.72
N THR A 89 0.47 8.37 3.33
CA THR A 89 1.63 7.56 3.72
C THR A 89 2.32 6.99 2.49
N LEU A 90 3.59 6.65 2.64
CA LEU A 90 4.38 6.04 1.59
C LEU A 90 4.52 4.55 1.85
N VAL A 91 4.22 3.75 0.83
CA VAL A 91 4.30 2.30 0.85
C VAL A 91 5.34 1.86 -0.16
N GLN A 92 6.46 1.35 0.33
CA GLN A 92 7.54 0.86 -0.50
C GLN A 92 7.44 -0.66 -0.66
N VAL A 93 7.23 -1.12 -1.89
CA VAL A 93 7.21 -2.52 -2.27
C VAL A 93 8.55 -2.84 -2.94
N ARG A 94 9.34 -3.73 -2.35
CA ARG A 94 10.55 -4.27 -3.00
C ARG A 94 10.22 -5.60 -3.64
N VAL A 95 10.71 -5.81 -4.84
CA VAL A 95 10.68 -7.09 -5.52
C VAL A 95 12.00 -7.78 -5.24
N ALA A 96 11.94 -8.95 -4.62
CA ALA A 96 13.06 -9.87 -4.50
C ALA A 96 13.03 -10.81 -5.69
N ASP A 97 14.17 -10.95 -6.34
CA ASP A 97 14.40 -11.98 -7.34
C ASP A 97 14.18 -13.36 -6.70
N VAL A 98 13.47 -14.28 -7.38
CA VAL A 98 13.19 -15.62 -6.81
C VAL A 98 14.46 -16.48 -6.73
N ASN A 99 15.55 -16.06 -7.35
CA ASN A 99 16.82 -16.74 -7.35
C ASN A 99 17.76 -16.12 -6.30
N ASP A 100 17.45 -16.37 -5.02
CA ASP A 100 18.43 -16.18 -3.94
C ASP A 100 19.35 -17.42 -3.87
N ASN A 101 20.41 -17.41 -4.68
CA ASN A 101 21.77 -17.92 -4.40
C ASN A 101 22.80 -17.26 -5.30
#